data_AF-A0A317YN39-F1
#
_entry.id   AF-A0A317YN39-F1
#
_cell.length_a   1.000
_cell.length_b   1.000
_cell.length_c   1.000
_cell.angle_alpha   90.00
_cell.angle_beta   90.00
_cell.angle_gamma   90.00
#
_symmetry.space_group_name_H-M   'P 1'
#
loop_
_entity.id
_entity.type
_entity.pdbx_description
1 polymer ?
#
loop_
_entity_poly.entity_id
_entity_poly.type
_entity_poly.pdbx_seq_one_letter_code
_entity_poly.pdbx_strand_id
1 'polypeptide(L)' 'VVLAATPKLKELGIKTGSRLFEIPHRNDIYIINPSMRKYLNVSVAISKIALRYIPPEDLHQYSIDEFFMDVTDSYHRFS' A
#
# COMPACT_ATOMS: atom_id res chain seq x y z
N VAL A 1 -11.53 7.38 -12.10
CA VAL A 1 -11.97 6.25 -11.22
C VAL A 1 -11.31 6.42 -9.86
N VAL A 2 -11.95 5.91 -8.80
CA VAL A 2 -11.41 5.93 -7.43
C VAL A 2 -10.34 4.85 -7.29
N LEU A 3 -9.13 5.24 -6.90
CA LEU A 3 -8.00 4.31 -6.71
C LEU A 3 -7.98 3.67 -5.32
N ALA A 4 -8.34 4.45 -4.30
CA ALA A 4 -8.45 4.00 -2.93
C ALA A 4 -9.48 4.87 -2.20
N ALA A 5 -10.12 4.31 -1.18
CA ALA A 5 -11.09 4.99 -0.33
C ALA A 5 -10.83 4.65 1.14
N THR A 6 -11.04 5.61 2.03
CA THR A 6 -10.97 5.39 3.48
C THR A 6 -12.11 4.50 3.96
N PRO A 7 -12.00 3.83 5.13
CA PRO A 7 -13.06 2.96 5.64
C PRO A 7 -14.44 3.63 5.70
N LYS A 8 -14.50 4.89 6.17
CA LYS A 8 -15.74 5.69 6.20
C LYS A 8 -16.35 5.93 4.82
N LEU A 9 -15.54 6.10 3.78
CA LEU A 9 -16.03 6.24 2.40
C LEU A 9 -16.53 4.90 1.84
N LYS A 10 -15.91 3.78 2.23
CA LYS A 10 -16.37 2.44 1.86
C LYS A 10 -17.73 2.11 2.46
N GLU A 11 -18.01 2.55 3.69
CA GLU A 11 -19.33 2.42 4.33
C GLU A 11 -20.44 3.15 3.55
N LEU A 12 -20.10 4.21 2.80
CA LEU A 12 -21.01 4.93 1.91
C LEU A 12 -21.18 4.25 0.53
N GLY A 13 -20.61 3.06 0.34
CA GLY A 13 -20.67 2.31 -0.92
C GLY A 13 -19.62 2.69 -1.96
N ILE A 14 -18.69 3.59 -1.64
CA ILE A 14 -17.59 3.96 -2.55
C ILE A 14 -16.48 2.91 -2.48
N LYS A 15 -16.21 2.25 -3.61
CA LYS A 15 -15.19 1.20 -3.71
C LYS A 15 -14.09 1.58 -4.69
N THR A 16 -12.98 0.87 -4.62
CA THR A 16 -11.94 0.96 -5.67
C THR A 16 -12.58 0.63 -7.02
N GLY A 17 -12.33 1.47 -8.01
CA GLY A 17 -12.95 1.39 -9.33
C GLY A 17 -14.23 2.21 -9.50
N SER A 18 -14.83 2.74 -8.43
CA SER A 18 -15.99 3.64 -8.52
C SER A 18 -15.69 4.86 -9.41
N ARG A 19 -16.72 5.38 -10.08
CA ARG A 19 -16.59 6.57 -10.92
C ARG A 19 -16.63 7.83 -10.05
N LEU A 20 -15.93 8.88 -10.45
CA LEU A 20 -15.85 10.11 -9.63
C LEU A 20 -17.22 10.77 -9.43
N PHE A 21 -18.14 10.62 -10.38
CA PHE A 21 -19.50 11.15 -10.26
C PHE A 21 -20.41 10.33 -9.34
N GLU A 22 -20.01 9.11 -8.94
CA GLU A 22 -20.74 8.29 -7.95
C GLU A 22 -20.47 8.76 -6.52
N ILE A 23 -19.47 9.63 -6.34
CA ILE A 23 -19.10 10.17 -5.03
C ILE A 23 -20.15 11.22 -4.62
N PRO A 24 -20.76 11.11 -3.43
CA PRO A 24 -21.74 12.08 -2.97
C PRO A 24 -21.10 13.47 -2.82
N HIS A 25 -21.82 14.49 -3.26
CA HIS A 25 -21.39 15.88 -3.10
C HIS A 25 -21.56 16.33 -1.65
N ARG A 26 -20.52 16.15 -0.84
CA ARG A 26 -20.46 16.60 0.54
C ARG A 26 -19.17 17.38 0.78
N ASN A 27 -19.24 18.40 1.64
CA ASN A 27 -18.10 19.28 1.93
C ASN A 27 -17.02 18.61 2.81
N ASP A 28 -17.31 17.44 3.39
CA ASP A 28 -16.38 16.66 4.21
C ASP A 28 -15.62 15.57 3.43
N ILE A 29 -15.82 15.49 2.11
CA ILE A 29 -15.14 14.53 1.24
C ILE A 29 -14.06 15.23 0.44
N TYR A 30 -12.81 14.79 0.64
CA TYR A 30 -11.65 15.31 -0.07
C TYR A 30 -11.24 14.34 -1.19
N ILE A 31 -11.32 14.81 -2.43
CA ILE A 31 -10.81 14.08 -3.60
C ILE A 31 -9.41 14.60 -3.89
N ILE A 32 -8.42 13.72 -3.77
CA ILE A 32 -7.00 14.06 -3.91
C ILE A 32 -6.44 13.27 -5.09
N ASN A 33 -5.68 13.96 -5.95
CA ASN A 33 -4.98 13.31 -7.06
C ASN A 33 -3.85 12.40 -6.54
N PRO A 34 -3.67 11.21 -7.13
CA PRO A 34 -2.62 10.29 -6.71
C PRO A 34 -1.23 10.86 -6.97
N SER A 35 -0.31 10.63 -6.03
CA SER A 35 1.10 10.99 -6.19
C SER A 35 1.95 9.72 -6.33
N MET A 36 2.05 9.19 -7.56
CA MET A 36 2.73 7.92 -7.82
C MET A 36 4.21 7.93 -7.39
N ARG A 37 4.91 9.05 -7.58
CA ARG A 37 6.30 9.22 -7.12
C ARG A 37 6.42 9.06 -5.61
N LYS A 38 5.49 9.64 -4.84
CA LYS A 38 5.49 9.52 -3.38
C LYS A 38 5.27 8.06 -2.96
N TYR A 39 4.34 7.36 -3.61
CA TYR A 39 4.08 5.95 -3.31
C TYR A 39 5.30 5.07 -3.58
N LEU A 40 5.99 5.27 -4.72
CA LEU A 40 7.21 4.55 -5.04
C LEU A 40 8.33 4.81 -4.02
N ASN A 41 8.53 6.08 -3.63
CA ASN A 41 9.54 6.44 -2.65
C ASN A 41 9.28 5.77 -1.29
N VAL A 42 8.01 5.71 -0.85
CA VAL A 42 7.64 5.03 0.40
C VAL A 42 7.81 3.52 0.26
N SER A 43 7.36 2.92 -0.84
CA SER A 43 7.52 1.48 -1.12
C SER A 43 8.99 1.06 -1.04
N VAL A 44 9.89 1.76 -1.75
CA VAL A 44 11.34 1.50 -1.69
C VAL A 44 11.90 1.69 -0.29
N ALA A 45 11.44 2.68 0.47
CA ALA A 45 11.87 2.88 1.85
C ALA A 45 11.46 1.70 2.75
N ILE A 46 10.26 1.13 2.55
CA ILE A 46 9.80 -0.07 3.26
C ILE A 46 10.62 -1.30 2.84
N SER A 47 10.84 -1.53 1.54
CA SER A 47 11.64 -2.68 1.08
C SER A 47 13.08 -2.60 1.61
N LYS A 48 13.67 -1.40 1.69
CA LYS A 48 14.97 -1.19 2.34
C LYS A 48 14.99 -1.57 3.82
N ILE A 49 13.88 -1.41 4.53
CA ILE A 49 13.77 -1.86 5.93
C ILE A 49 13.82 -3.39 5.99
N ALA A 50 13.09 -4.08 5.12
CA ALA A 50 13.08 -5.54 5.05
C ALA A 50 14.48 -6.11 4.70
N LEU A 51 15.20 -5.48 3.76
CA LEU A 51 16.58 -5.85 3.39
C LEU A 51 17.62 -5.68 4.52
N ARG A 52 17.24 -5.11 5.68
CA ARG A 52 18.11 -5.11 6.87
C ARG A 52 18.05 -6.43 7.64
N TYR A 53 17.03 -7.25 7.40
CA TYR A 53 16.78 -8.49 8.13
C TYR A 53 17.02 -9.73 7.29
N ILE A 54 16.87 -9.63 5.97
CA ILE A 54 17.04 -10.72 5.02
C ILE A 54 17.94 -10.29 3.86
N PRO A 55 18.66 -11.21 3.21
CA PRO A 55 19.43 -10.89 2.03
C PRO A 55 18.50 -10.60 0.82
N PRO A 56 18.97 -9.88 -0.21
CA PRO A 56 18.13 -9.48 -1.34
C PRO A 56 17.48 -10.62 -2.12
N GLU A 57 18.14 -11.78 -2.22
CA GLU A 57 17.64 -12.99 -2.88
C GLU A 57 16.38 -13.57 -2.23
N ASP A 58 16.22 -13.34 -0.92
CA ASP A 58 15.08 -13.84 -0.13
C ASP A 58 13.91 -12.85 -0.12
N LEU A 59 14.05 -11.68 -0.75
CA LEU A 59 13.02 -10.65 -0.85
C LEU A 59 12.40 -10.65 -2.25
N HIS A 60 11.12 -11.02 -2.34
CA HIS A 60 10.37 -11.00 -3.59
C HIS A 60 9.33 -9.88 -3.59
N GLN A 61 9.57 -8.82 -4.35
CA GLN A 61 8.60 -7.72 -4.54
C GLN A 61 7.45 -8.18 -5.44
N TYR A 62 6.21 -8.18 -4.92
CA TYR A 62 5.02 -8.62 -5.66
C TYR A 62 4.22 -7.46 -6.25
N SER A 63 3.99 -6.42 -5.46
CA SER A 63 3.29 -5.19 -5.86
C SER A 63 3.90 -3.97 -5.17
N ILE A 64 3.32 -2.78 -5.29
CA ILE A 64 3.89 -1.57 -4.67
C ILE A 64 3.79 -1.59 -3.13
N ASP A 65 2.79 -2.29 -2.60
CA ASP A 65 2.47 -2.40 -1.18
C ASP A 65 2.63 -3.81 -0.63
N GLU A 66 3.00 -4.79 -1.46
CA GLU A 66 3.17 -6.19 -1.05
C GLU A 66 4.53 -6.76 -1.51
N PHE A 67 5.20 -7.46 -0.60
CA PHE A 67 6.39 -8.25 -0.86
C PHE A 67 6.37 -9.51 0.02
N PHE A 68 7.06 -10.54 -0.45
CA PHE A 68 7.32 -11.75 0.31
C PHE A 68 8.77 -11.75 0.80
N MET A 69 9.00 -12.33 1.97
CA MET A 69 10.31 -12.47 2.56
C MET A 69 10.47 -13.87 3.13
N ASP A 70 11.55 -14.57 2.77
CA ASP A 70 11.93 -15.80 3.44
C ASP A 70 12.65 -15.47 4.75
N VAL A 71 12.10 -15.97 5.86
CA VAL A 71 12.63 -15.76 7.22
C VAL A 71 13.06 -17.05 7.88
N THR A 72 13.09 -18.17 7.14
CA THR A 72 13.41 -19.50 7.65
C THR A 72 14.74 -19.50 8.38
N ASP A 73 15.78 -18.97 7.74
CA ASP A 73 17.12 -18.88 8.31
C ASP A 73 17.28 -17.75 9.32
N SER A 74 16.35 -16.79 9.40
CA SER A 74 16.42 -15.67 10.37
C SER A 74 15.72 -15.97 11.70
N TYR A 75 14.95 -17.06 11.79
CA TYR A 75 14.11 -17.41 12.94
C TYR A 75 14.90 -17.63 14.24
N HIS A 76 16.13 -18.14 14.13
CA HIS A 76 17.02 -18.40 15.28
C HIS A 76 17.50 -17.14 16.00
N ARG A 77 17.25 -15.93 15.47
CA ARG A 77 17.57 -14.64 16.11
C ARG A 77 16.51 -14.17 17.12
N PHE A 78 15.37 -14.86 17.19
CA PHE A 78 14.24 -14.52 18.06
C PHE A 78 13.87 -15.63 19.06
N SER A 79 14.72 -16.65 19.17
CA SER A 79 14.64 -17.75 20.13
C SER A 79 15.59 -17.57 21.31
#